data_AF-A0A936BYA1-F1
#
_entry.id   AF-A0A936BYA1-F1
#
_cell.length_a   1.000
_cell.length_b   1.000
_cell.length_c   1.000
_cell.angle_alpha   90.00
_cell.angle_beta   90.00
_cell.angle_gamma   90.00
#
_symmetry.space_group_name_H-M   'P 1'
#
loop_
_entity.id
_entity.type
_entity.pdbx_description
1 polymer ?
#
loop_
_entity_poly.entity_id
_entity_poly.type
_entity_poly.pdbx_seq_one_letter_code
_entity_poly.pdbx_strand_id
1 'polypeptide(L)'
;MAGAKLRGKMSQYFEIHWQEYRKHIDNAQNSKAIDEALKVLSERKKASPNEYKKDHKGTPFYVLGYAAFSSHDYSSASLYFDAAVEADLTYHGGKLNTPALRFIQLLPDDSNPVLASGIISKITSTVEQLVQDYNSRAGSVSLTLDELRSRFFLKILQSGSKEQRALLTAFISFAAEWQYRNQQIDLVQSGSREPFFLHIFRGCLLFESLLKVHDNGKTLNPILHSLASRLGISSTSISTRENQFDNVLAGISTAMPIEDAINSCVKARNTAGHNIVWTTPSLQPETYDLLIKNVSASCLHAISKLYV
;
A
#
# COMPACT_ATOMS: atom_id res chain seq x y z
N MET A 1 17.06 -27.91 -21.60
CA MET A 1 18.00 -28.20 -20.49
C MET A 1 18.92 -27.00 -20.29
N ALA A 2 18.66 -26.17 -19.28
CA ALA A 2 19.60 -25.17 -18.79
C ALA A 2 19.35 -25.03 -17.29
N GLY A 3 19.99 -25.92 -16.53
CA GLY A 3 19.94 -25.94 -15.08
C GLY A 3 21.23 -25.40 -14.48
N ALA A 4 21.05 -24.71 -13.35
CA ALA A 4 22.02 -24.49 -12.29
C ALA A 4 23.12 -23.45 -12.52
N LYS A 5 22.98 -22.32 -11.81
CA LYS A 5 23.98 -21.86 -10.84
C LYS A 5 23.41 -20.76 -9.94
N LEU A 6 22.79 -21.17 -8.84
CA LEU A 6 22.67 -20.43 -7.57
C LEU A 6 22.15 -21.43 -6.52
N ARG A 7 22.97 -22.42 -6.14
CA ARG A 7 22.67 -23.38 -5.05
C ARG A 7 23.53 -23.09 -3.83
N GLY A 8 23.20 -22.03 -3.10
CA GLY A 8 23.33 -22.08 -1.64
C GLY A 8 22.22 -22.99 -1.10
N LYS A 9 22.45 -23.76 -0.04
CA LYS A 9 21.53 -24.77 0.51
C LYS A 9 20.10 -24.20 0.65
N MET A 10 19.27 -24.43 -0.37
CA MET A 10 17.87 -24.05 -0.37
C MET A 10 17.13 -24.86 0.68
N SER A 11 16.30 -24.20 1.48
CA SER A 11 15.12 -24.88 1.98
C SER A 11 14.25 -25.22 0.77
N GLN A 12 14.38 -26.44 0.27
CA GLN A 12 13.68 -26.91 -0.93
C GLN A 12 12.17 -27.12 -0.69
N TYR A 13 11.71 -27.03 0.56
CA TYR A 13 10.35 -27.46 0.91
C TYR A 13 9.30 -26.67 0.13
N PHE A 14 9.26 -25.35 0.25
CA PHE A 14 8.24 -24.56 -0.43
C PHE A 14 8.46 -24.47 -1.95
N GLU A 15 9.70 -24.58 -2.44
CA GLU A 15 10.00 -24.64 -3.88
C GLU A 15 9.55 -25.96 -4.53
N ILE A 16 9.39 -27.04 -3.76
CA ILE A 16 8.81 -28.30 -4.25
C ILE A 16 7.28 -28.26 -4.16
N HIS A 17 6.74 -27.76 -3.06
CA HIS A 17 5.31 -27.80 -2.78
C HIS A 17 4.53 -26.63 -3.40
N TRP A 18 5.20 -25.65 -4.03
CA TRP A 18 4.48 -24.51 -4.63
C TRP A 18 3.51 -24.91 -5.75
N GLN A 19 3.81 -26.00 -6.45
CA GLN A 19 2.95 -26.55 -7.50
C GLN A 19 1.54 -26.92 -6.97
N GLU A 20 1.45 -27.25 -5.67
CA GLU A 20 0.19 -27.66 -5.04
C GLU A 20 -0.86 -26.54 -5.05
N TYR A 21 -0.43 -25.29 -4.84
CA TYR A 21 -1.31 -24.13 -4.86
C TYR A 21 -1.20 -23.29 -6.14
N ARG A 22 -0.13 -23.42 -6.93
CA ARG A 22 0.02 -22.75 -8.23
C ARG A 22 -1.06 -23.17 -9.23
N LYS A 23 -1.37 -24.46 -9.31
CA LYS A 23 -2.43 -24.96 -10.20
C LYS A 23 -3.78 -24.26 -9.96
N HIS A 24 -4.06 -23.83 -8.74
CA HIS A 24 -5.29 -23.09 -8.43
C HIS A 24 -5.23 -21.66 -8.96
N ILE A 25 -4.07 -21.00 -8.90
CA ILE A 25 -3.87 -19.70 -9.54
C ILE A 25 -4.05 -19.77 -11.05
N ASP A 26 -3.43 -20.74 -11.71
CA ASP A 26 -3.51 -20.88 -13.17
C ASP A 26 -4.95 -21.17 -13.65
N ASN A 27 -5.79 -21.72 -12.78
CA ASN A 27 -7.21 -21.96 -13.01
C ASN A 27 -8.13 -20.86 -12.44
N ALA A 28 -7.58 -19.71 -12.04
CA ALA A 28 -8.31 -18.58 -11.42
C ALA A 28 -9.11 -18.93 -10.15
N GLN A 29 -8.70 -19.97 -9.42
CA GLN A 29 -9.30 -20.43 -8.16
C GLN A 29 -8.59 -19.82 -6.95
N ASN A 30 -8.58 -18.48 -6.86
CA ASN A 30 -7.77 -17.75 -5.86
C ASN A 30 -8.06 -18.15 -4.41
N SER A 31 -9.33 -18.34 -4.02
CA SER A 31 -9.68 -18.79 -2.66
C SER A 31 -9.09 -20.17 -2.35
N LYS A 32 -9.15 -21.13 -3.29
CA LYS A 32 -8.52 -22.45 -3.10
C LYS A 32 -7.00 -22.35 -3.03
N ALA A 33 -6.39 -21.46 -3.82
CA ALA A 33 -4.96 -21.22 -3.75
C ALA A 33 -4.54 -20.68 -2.36
N ILE A 34 -5.34 -19.80 -1.78
CA ILE A 34 -5.13 -19.28 -0.42
C ILE A 34 -5.23 -20.41 0.61
N ASP A 35 -6.32 -21.18 0.57
CA ASP A 35 -6.55 -22.26 1.53
C ASP A 35 -5.43 -23.31 1.49
N GLU A 36 -5.01 -23.74 0.29
CA GLU A 36 -3.96 -24.75 0.16
C GLU A 36 -2.58 -24.19 0.57
N ALA A 37 -2.24 -22.94 0.19
CA ALA A 37 -0.97 -22.34 0.61
C ALA A 37 -0.89 -22.17 2.15
N LEU A 38 -1.98 -21.74 2.79
CA LEU A 38 -2.07 -21.64 4.26
C LEU A 38 -1.96 -23.01 4.93
N LYS A 39 -2.61 -24.03 4.36
CA LYS A 39 -2.50 -25.41 4.83
C LYS A 39 -1.06 -25.91 4.78
N VAL A 40 -0.36 -25.76 3.65
CA VAL A 40 1.05 -26.17 3.50
C VAL A 40 1.96 -25.45 4.50
N LEU A 41 1.78 -24.13 4.68
CA LEU A 41 2.52 -23.35 5.68
C LEU A 41 2.25 -23.85 7.12
N SER A 42 0.98 -24.12 7.44
CA SER A 42 0.54 -24.58 8.76
C SER A 42 1.06 -25.98 9.09
N GLU A 43 0.93 -26.91 8.15
CA GLU A 43 1.41 -28.29 8.28
C GLU A 43 2.92 -28.33 8.46
N ARG A 44 3.68 -27.55 7.68
CA ARG A 44 5.14 -27.43 7.86
C ARG A 44 5.51 -26.86 9.22
N LYS A 45 4.80 -25.82 9.67
CA LYS A 45 5.02 -25.22 10.99
C LYS A 45 4.75 -26.20 12.12
N LYS A 46 3.70 -27.04 11.99
CA LYS A 46 3.32 -28.06 12.98
C LYS A 46 4.30 -29.23 13.00
N ALA A 47 4.67 -29.75 11.83
CA ALA A 47 5.52 -30.92 11.69
C ALA A 47 6.99 -30.63 12.07
N SER A 48 7.49 -29.42 11.76
CA SER A 48 8.90 -29.08 11.97
C SER A 48 9.09 -27.60 12.32
N PRO A 49 8.72 -27.14 13.53
CA PRO A 49 8.74 -25.72 13.90
C PRO A 49 10.11 -25.04 13.75
N ASN A 50 11.19 -25.76 14.10
CA ASN A 50 12.56 -25.25 14.02
C ASN A 50 13.05 -25.12 12.57
N GLU A 51 12.62 -26.02 11.69
CA GLU A 51 12.93 -25.93 10.26
C GLU A 51 12.07 -24.85 9.60
N TYR A 52 10.78 -24.79 9.94
CA TYR A 52 9.88 -23.73 9.47
C TYR A 52 10.45 -22.34 9.73
N LYS A 53 11.10 -22.09 10.88
CA LYS A 53 11.77 -20.80 11.15
C LYS A 53 12.90 -20.49 10.17
N LYS A 54 13.64 -21.51 9.72
CA LYS A 54 14.79 -21.39 8.81
C LYS A 54 14.41 -21.42 7.32
N ASP A 55 13.24 -21.99 7.00
CA ASP A 55 12.78 -22.12 5.62
C ASP A 55 12.61 -20.76 4.93
N HIS A 56 12.92 -20.66 3.64
CA HIS A 56 12.57 -19.46 2.87
C HIS A 56 11.07 -19.50 2.53
N LYS A 57 10.35 -18.44 2.92
CA LYS A 57 8.88 -18.36 2.80
C LYS A 57 8.43 -17.29 1.80
N GLY A 58 9.35 -16.73 1.01
CA GLY A 58 9.05 -15.68 0.03
C GLY A 58 8.02 -16.15 -1.00
N THR A 59 8.26 -17.29 -1.64
CA THR A 59 7.38 -17.89 -2.66
C THR A 59 5.94 -18.11 -2.18
N PRO A 60 5.66 -18.84 -1.08
CA PRO A 60 4.29 -19.07 -0.62
C PRO A 60 3.58 -17.76 -0.22
N PHE A 61 4.27 -16.84 0.47
CA PHE A 61 3.68 -15.54 0.81
C PHE A 61 3.42 -14.67 -0.42
N TYR A 62 4.29 -14.71 -1.43
CA TYR A 62 4.08 -13.99 -2.68
C TYR A 62 2.84 -14.50 -3.43
N VAL A 63 2.63 -15.82 -3.47
CA VAL A 63 1.43 -16.40 -4.09
C VAL A 63 0.17 -16.09 -3.28
N LEU A 64 0.22 -16.13 -1.95
CA LEU A 64 -0.88 -15.68 -1.09
C LEU A 64 -1.24 -14.20 -1.35
N GLY A 65 -0.24 -13.33 -1.47
CA GLY A 65 -0.42 -11.93 -1.81
C GLY A 65 -1.10 -11.74 -3.16
N TYR A 66 -0.61 -12.46 -4.18
CA TYR A 66 -1.22 -12.45 -5.51
C TYR A 66 -2.69 -12.91 -5.49
N ALA A 67 -2.98 -14.01 -4.81
CA ALA A 67 -4.32 -14.58 -4.75
C ALA A 67 -5.31 -13.65 -4.03
N ALA A 68 -4.87 -13.07 -2.90
CA ALA A 68 -5.65 -12.10 -2.14
C ALA A 68 -5.93 -10.84 -2.97
N PHE A 69 -4.91 -10.30 -3.63
CA PHE A 69 -5.05 -9.13 -4.50
C PHE A 69 -6.03 -9.39 -5.65
N SER A 70 -5.87 -10.54 -6.31
CA SER A 70 -6.74 -10.97 -7.42
C SER A 70 -8.19 -11.22 -6.96
N SER A 71 -8.41 -11.36 -5.66
CA SER A 71 -9.73 -11.48 -5.02
C SER A 71 -10.22 -10.15 -4.43
N HIS A 72 -9.52 -9.04 -4.68
CA HIS A 72 -9.78 -7.71 -4.12
C HIS A 72 -9.72 -7.64 -2.58
N ASP A 73 -9.04 -8.59 -1.93
CA ASP A 73 -8.69 -8.51 -0.52
C ASP A 73 -7.32 -7.82 -0.37
N TYR A 74 -7.33 -6.50 -0.51
CA TYR A 74 -6.12 -5.68 -0.44
C TYR A 74 -5.46 -5.70 0.96
N SER A 75 -6.22 -5.96 2.01
CA SER A 75 -5.69 -6.04 3.38
C SER A 75 -4.79 -7.26 3.53
N SER A 76 -5.30 -8.43 3.14
CA SER A 76 -4.52 -9.66 3.15
C SER A 76 -3.40 -9.62 2.11
N ALA A 77 -3.63 -9.01 0.95
CA ALA A 77 -2.58 -8.80 -0.04
C ALA A 77 -1.40 -8.00 0.54
N SER A 78 -1.67 -6.88 1.23
CA SER A 78 -0.63 -6.08 1.89
C SER A 78 0.17 -6.91 2.89
N LEU A 79 -0.51 -7.69 3.73
CA LEU A 79 0.12 -8.56 4.74
C LEU A 79 1.06 -9.58 4.08
N TYR A 80 0.58 -10.29 3.07
CA TYR A 80 1.33 -11.38 2.47
C TYR A 80 2.47 -10.88 1.57
N PHE A 81 2.28 -9.79 0.83
CA PHE A 81 3.38 -9.18 0.07
C PHE A 81 4.48 -8.63 0.99
N ASP A 82 4.11 -8.02 2.13
CA ASP A 82 5.09 -7.57 3.14
C ASP A 82 5.90 -8.74 3.70
N ALA A 83 5.21 -9.83 4.07
CA ALA A 83 5.85 -11.05 4.54
C ALA A 83 6.77 -11.70 3.49
N ALA A 84 6.41 -11.63 2.21
CA ALA A 84 7.23 -12.12 1.11
C ALA A 84 8.50 -11.27 0.94
N VAL A 85 8.37 -9.94 0.96
CA VAL A 85 9.50 -9.00 0.92
C VAL A 85 10.46 -9.24 2.07
N GLU A 86 9.96 -9.38 3.30
CA GLU A 86 10.80 -9.65 4.48
C GLU A 86 11.57 -10.97 4.35
N ALA A 87 10.90 -12.02 3.87
CA ALA A 87 11.51 -13.33 3.65
C ALA A 87 12.62 -13.26 2.59
N ASP A 88 12.38 -12.54 1.49
CA ASP A 88 13.34 -12.37 0.40
C ASP A 88 14.56 -11.54 0.81
N LEU A 89 14.35 -10.43 1.52
CA LEU A 89 15.46 -9.60 2.03
C LEU A 89 16.37 -10.37 2.97
N THR A 90 15.77 -11.13 3.89
CA THR A 90 16.49 -11.96 4.86
C THR A 90 17.30 -13.06 4.17
N TYR A 91 16.69 -13.74 3.19
CA TYR A 91 17.29 -14.93 2.58
C TYR A 91 18.30 -14.60 1.48
N HIS A 92 18.06 -13.56 0.68
CA HIS A 92 18.92 -13.21 -0.46
C HIS A 92 19.97 -12.13 -0.16
N GLY A 93 20.11 -11.70 1.10
CA GLY A 93 21.14 -10.75 1.51
C GLY A 93 21.03 -9.40 0.79
N GLY A 94 19.80 -8.91 0.58
CA GLY A 94 19.55 -7.63 -0.06
C GLY A 94 19.59 -7.62 -1.59
N LYS A 95 19.59 -8.77 -2.28
CA LYS A 95 19.36 -8.79 -3.74
C LYS A 95 17.91 -8.38 -4.05
N LEU A 96 17.73 -7.30 -4.81
CA LEU A 96 16.43 -6.65 -5.02
C LEU A 96 15.67 -7.10 -6.28
N ASN A 97 16.02 -8.24 -6.86
CA ASN A 97 15.45 -8.75 -8.11
C ASN A 97 14.59 -10.01 -7.92
N THR A 98 14.03 -10.21 -6.73
CA THR A 98 13.07 -11.30 -6.50
C THR A 98 11.65 -10.86 -6.90
N PRO A 99 10.73 -11.79 -7.19
CA PRO A 99 9.33 -11.48 -7.49
C PRO A 99 8.66 -10.49 -6.54
N ALA A 100 8.78 -10.70 -5.22
CA ALA A 100 8.17 -9.83 -4.22
C ALA A 100 8.82 -8.44 -4.19
N LEU A 101 10.16 -8.39 -4.33
CA LEU A 101 10.90 -7.13 -4.35
C LEU A 101 10.63 -6.32 -5.63
N ARG A 102 10.39 -6.97 -6.77
CA ARG A 102 9.97 -6.26 -7.99
C ARG A 102 8.54 -5.74 -7.90
N PHE A 103 7.63 -6.52 -7.30
CA PHE A 103 6.26 -6.08 -7.05
C PHE A 103 6.22 -4.80 -6.21
N ILE A 104 6.92 -4.76 -5.08
CA ILE A 104 6.93 -3.58 -4.20
C ILE A 104 7.67 -2.37 -4.82
N GLN A 105 8.54 -2.58 -5.80
CA GLN A 105 9.17 -1.50 -6.57
C GLN A 105 8.34 -1.08 -7.79
N LEU A 106 7.22 -1.74 -8.06
CA LEU A 106 6.41 -1.57 -9.28
C LEU A 106 7.26 -1.69 -10.55
N LEU A 107 8.19 -2.64 -10.59
CA LEU A 107 9.05 -2.88 -11.75
C LEU A 107 8.39 -3.93 -12.66
N PRO A 108 7.93 -3.56 -13.87
CA PRO A 108 7.48 -4.55 -14.83
C PRO A 108 8.63 -5.50 -15.21
N ASP A 109 8.30 -6.71 -15.67
CA ASP A 109 9.28 -7.61 -16.30
C ASP A 109 8.84 -7.94 -17.72
N ASP A 110 9.50 -7.34 -18.69
CA ASP A 110 9.28 -7.58 -20.12
C ASP A 110 9.98 -8.86 -20.60
N SER A 111 10.90 -9.42 -19.81
CA SER A 111 11.79 -10.52 -20.20
C SER A 111 11.48 -11.86 -19.53
N ASN A 112 10.89 -11.83 -18.33
CA ASN A 112 10.46 -13.03 -17.60
C ASN A 112 9.24 -12.70 -16.71
N PRO A 113 8.00 -12.88 -17.22
CA PRO A 113 6.82 -12.39 -16.54
C PRO A 113 6.67 -13.02 -15.15
N VAL A 114 6.73 -12.17 -14.14
CA VAL A 114 6.43 -12.55 -12.76
C VAL A 114 4.91 -12.76 -12.66
N LEU A 115 4.46 -13.67 -11.79
CA LEU A 115 3.03 -13.97 -11.59
C LEU A 115 2.16 -12.69 -11.49
N ALA A 116 2.65 -11.64 -10.82
CA ALA A 116 1.94 -10.38 -10.64
C ALA A 116 2.19 -9.31 -11.72
N SER A 117 2.79 -9.62 -12.88
CA SER A 117 3.11 -8.59 -13.90
C SER A 117 1.90 -7.72 -14.29
N GLY A 118 0.73 -8.34 -14.54
CA GLY A 118 -0.49 -7.59 -14.86
C GLY A 118 -0.99 -6.71 -13.70
N ILE A 119 -0.82 -7.18 -12.46
CA ILE A 119 -1.12 -6.40 -11.26
C ILE A 119 -0.16 -5.21 -11.14
N ILE A 120 1.14 -5.43 -11.35
CA ILE A 120 2.16 -4.38 -11.31
C ILE A 120 1.83 -3.28 -12.32
N SER A 121 1.48 -3.63 -13.57
CA SER A 121 1.10 -2.65 -14.60
C SER A 121 -0.13 -1.84 -14.20
N LYS A 122 -1.15 -2.49 -13.61
CA LYS A 122 -2.36 -1.79 -13.14
C LYS A 122 -2.04 -0.81 -12.02
N ILE A 123 -1.31 -1.24 -11.00
CA ILE A 123 -0.93 -0.37 -9.88
C ILE A 123 -0.02 0.77 -10.35
N THR A 124 0.92 0.48 -11.24
CA THR A 124 1.81 1.48 -11.87
C THR A 124 0.98 2.60 -12.50
N SER A 125 -0.01 2.23 -13.33
CA SER A 125 -0.90 3.21 -13.98
C SER A 125 -1.68 4.03 -12.95
N THR A 126 -2.15 3.41 -11.87
CA THR A 126 -2.86 4.13 -10.80
C THR A 126 -1.96 5.09 -10.05
N VAL A 127 -0.72 4.69 -9.71
CA VAL A 127 0.25 5.57 -9.04
C VAL A 127 0.63 6.73 -9.95
N GLU A 128 0.80 6.51 -11.25
CA GLU A 128 1.06 7.59 -12.22
C GLU A 128 -0.09 8.61 -12.27
N GLN A 129 -1.35 8.14 -12.26
CA GLN A 129 -2.52 9.02 -12.17
C GLN A 129 -2.51 9.87 -10.89
N LEU A 130 -2.19 9.26 -9.74
CA LEU A 130 -2.10 9.98 -8.47
C LEU A 130 -0.94 10.98 -8.45
N VAL A 131 0.20 10.64 -9.05
CA VAL A 131 1.35 11.54 -9.22
C VAL A 131 1.00 12.72 -10.13
N GLN A 132 0.28 12.47 -11.23
CA GLN A 132 -0.17 13.53 -12.13
C GLN A 132 -1.14 14.48 -11.44
N ASP A 133 -2.12 13.95 -10.68
CA ASP A 133 -3.02 14.76 -9.86
C ASP A 133 -2.24 15.61 -8.85
N TYR A 134 -1.30 15.00 -8.12
CA TYR A 134 -0.43 15.70 -7.17
C TYR A 134 0.36 16.85 -7.83
N ASN A 135 1.03 16.59 -8.96
CA ASN A 135 1.83 17.59 -9.67
C ASN A 135 0.99 18.75 -10.25
N SER A 136 -0.31 18.56 -10.44
CA SER A 136 -1.21 19.62 -10.94
C SER A 136 -1.61 20.64 -9.86
N ARG A 137 -1.35 20.34 -8.58
CA ARG A 137 -1.81 21.16 -7.44
C ARG A 137 -0.83 22.27 -7.09
N ALA A 138 -1.38 23.42 -6.69
CA ALA A 138 -0.58 24.52 -6.17
C ALA A 138 0.18 24.10 -4.89
N GLY A 139 1.46 24.47 -4.81
CA GLY A 139 2.35 24.10 -3.68
C GLY A 139 2.95 22.69 -3.78
N SER A 140 2.65 21.93 -4.84
CA SER A 140 3.33 20.65 -5.09
C SER A 140 4.80 20.87 -5.49
N VAL A 141 5.60 19.82 -5.32
CA VAL A 141 6.95 19.72 -5.87
C VAL A 141 6.89 18.66 -6.96
N SER A 142 7.49 18.91 -8.12
CA SER A 142 7.47 17.92 -9.20
C SER A 142 8.01 16.58 -8.69
N LEU A 143 7.20 15.53 -8.87
CA LEU A 143 7.52 14.17 -8.50
C LEU A 143 7.23 13.26 -9.70
N THR A 144 8.13 12.34 -9.98
CA THR A 144 7.95 11.32 -11.01
C THR A 144 7.86 9.93 -10.38
N LEU A 145 7.32 8.96 -11.12
CA LEU A 145 7.34 7.57 -10.66
C LEU A 145 8.77 7.04 -10.50
N ASP A 146 9.71 7.48 -11.32
CA ASP A 146 11.10 7.04 -11.21
C ASP A 146 11.79 7.63 -9.96
N GLU A 147 11.42 8.84 -9.54
CA GLU A 147 11.87 9.39 -8.25
C GLU A 147 11.25 8.64 -7.07
N LEU A 148 9.96 8.27 -7.14
CA LEU A 148 9.34 7.39 -6.15
C LEU A 148 10.08 6.05 -6.04
N ARG A 149 10.35 5.41 -7.18
CA ARG A 149 11.08 4.14 -7.24
C ARG A 149 12.48 4.26 -6.65
N SER A 150 13.26 5.25 -7.12
CA SER A 150 14.68 5.36 -6.78
C SER A 150 14.93 5.93 -5.38
N ARG A 151 14.14 6.90 -4.93
CA ARG A 151 14.40 7.63 -3.67
C ARG A 151 13.52 7.22 -2.51
N PHE A 152 12.34 6.66 -2.76
CA PHE A 152 11.45 6.17 -1.72
C PHE A 152 11.47 4.64 -1.63
N PHE A 153 11.04 3.92 -2.68
CA PHE A 153 10.92 2.46 -2.64
C PHE A 153 12.28 1.78 -2.45
N LEU A 154 13.22 2.05 -3.35
CA LEU A 154 14.55 1.42 -3.34
C LEU A 154 15.32 1.74 -2.06
N LYS A 155 15.31 3.01 -1.63
CA LYS A 155 15.98 3.45 -0.40
C LYS A 155 15.46 2.74 0.85
N ILE A 156 14.13 2.59 0.97
CA ILE A 156 13.53 1.86 2.10
C ILE A 156 13.84 0.36 2.03
N LEU A 157 13.87 -0.26 0.84
CA LEU A 157 14.25 -1.67 0.72
C LEU A 157 15.71 -1.93 1.07
N GLN A 158 16.60 -0.99 0.74
CA GLN A 158 18.04 -1.13 0.99
C GLN A 158 18.43 -0.88 2.44
N SER A 159 17.85 0.15 3.07
CA SER A 159 18.30 0.62 4.38
C SER A 159 17.19 0.97 5.37
N GLY A 160 15.92 0.78 5.00
CA GLY A 160 14.79 1.10 5.87
C GLY A 160 14.54 0.06 6.96
N SER A 161 13.88 0.48 8.03
CA SER A 161 13.39 -0.41 9.09
C SER A 161 12.20 -1.26 8.61
N LYS A 162 11.76 -2.22 9.44
CA LYS A 162 10.56 -3.05 9.14
C LYS A 162 9.32 -2.17 9.02
N GLU A 163 9.20 -1.20 9.91
CA GLU A 163 8.09 -0.24 9.95
C GLU A 163 8.07 0.61 8.68
N GLN A 164 9.24 1.05 8.19
CA GLN A 164 9.33 1.79 6.93
C GLN A 164 8.96 0.92 5.72
N ARG A 165 9.34 -0.37 5.71
CA ARG A 165 8.93 -1.29 4.64
C ARG A 165 7.42 -1.50 4.59
N ALA A 166 6.77 -1.56 5.75
CA ALA A 166 5.31 -1.62 5.82
C ALA A 166 4.62 -0.38 5.22
N LEU A 167 5.29 0.78 5.18
CA LEU A 167 4.76 1.97 4.48
C LEU A 167 4.70 1.75 2.97
N LEU A 168 5.63 0.99 2.40
CA LEU A 168 5.63 0.68 0.97
C LEU A 168 4.42 -0.17 0.59
N THR A 169 4.18 -1.26 1.36
CA THR A 169 3.05 -2.16 1.10
C THR A 169 1.71 -1.47 1.38
N ALA A 170 1.64 -0.62 2.41
CA ALA A 170 0.46 0.20 2.68
C ALA A 170 0.18 1.21 1.55
N PHE A 171 1.19 1.90 1.03
CA PHE A 171 1.04 2.83 -0.11
C PHE A 171 0.55 2.12 -1.38
N ILE A 172 1.17 1.00 -1.73
CA ILE A 172 0.79 0.20 -2.89
C ILE A 172 -0.65 -0.32 -2.76
N SER A 173 -1.02 -0.83 -1.59
CA SER A 173 -2.35 -1.39 -1.37
C SER A 173 -3.43 -0.30 -1.37
N PHE A 174 -3.15 0.87 -0.80
CA PHE A 174 -4.03 2.04 -0.88
C PHE A 174 -4.25 2.50 -2.33
N ALA A 175 -3.17 2.67 -3.10
CA ALA A 175 -3.29 3.03 -4.52
C ALA A 175 -4.08 1.98 -5.31
N ALA A 176 -3.82 0.69 -5.07
CA ALA A 176 -4.49 -0.41 -5.75
C ALA A 176 -6.00 -0.48 -5.45
N GLU A 177 -6.40 -0.24 -4.21
CA GLU A 177 -7.79 -0.35 -3.75
C GLU A 177 -8.68 0.76 -4.32
N TRP A 178 -8.13 1.95 -4.59
CA TRP A 178 -8.87 3.13 -5.06
C TRP A 178 -9.77 2.86 -6.28
N GLN A 179 -9.22 2.35 -7.38
CA GLN A 179 -10.01 2.14 -8.60
C GLN A 179 -11.16 1.15 -8.40
N TYR A 180 -10.92 0.10 -7.60
CA TYR A 180 -11.94 -0.89 -7.30
C TYR A 180 -13.06 -0.29 -6.44
N ARG A 181 -12.71 0.53 -5.44
CA ARG A 181 -13.70 1.22 -4.62
C ARG A 181 -14.48 2.28 -5.39
N ASN A 182 -13.86 3.01 -6.31
CA ASN A 182 -14.56 3.93 -7.22
C ASN A 182 -15.65 3.19 -8.02
N GLN A 183 -15.35 2.00 -8.55
CA GLN A 183 -16.36 1.19 -9.25
C GLN A 183 -17.48 0.75 -8.31
N GLN A 184 -17.15 0.33 -7.09
CA GLN A 184 -18.16 -0.12 -6.14
C GLN A 184 -19.05 1.01 -5.64
N ILE A 185 -18.51 2.20 -5.35
CA ILE A 185 -19.31 3.30 -4.82
C ILE A 185 -20.32 3.82 -5.84
N ASP A 186 -19.96 3.77 -7.13
CA ASP A 186 -20.83 4.11 -8.27
C ASP A 186 -22.01 3.13 -8.41
N LEU A 187 -21.76 1.83 -8.21
CA LEU A 187 -22.78 0.78 -8.33
C LEU A 187 -23.70 0.69 -7.09
N VAL A 188 -23.19 1.01 -5.91
CA VAL A 188 -23.93 0.83 -4.65
C VAL A 188 -24.79 2.06 -4.36
N GLN A 189 -26.10 1.91 -4.58
CA GLN A 189 -27.09 2.95 -4.30
C GLN A 189 -27.39 3.10 -2.80
N SER A 190 -27.36 2.01 -2.03
CA SER A 190 -27.69 1.98 -0.61
C SER A 190 -26.94 0.87 0.13
N GLY A 191 -26.85 0.96 1.46
CA GLY A 191 -26.15 0.00 2.32
C GLY A 191 -25.02 0.62 3.12
N SER A 192 -24.22 -0.23 3.77
CA SER A 192 -23.07 0.23 4.55
C SER A 192 -22.02 0.87 3.63
N ARG A 193 -21.57 2.09 3.99
CA ARG A 193 -20.43 2.75 3.33
C ARG A 193 -19.09 2.41 3.98
N GLU A 194 -19.08 1.54 4.99
CA GLU A 194 -17.90 1.14 5.77
C GLU A 194 -16.65 0.85 4.92
N PRO A 195 -16.70 0.10 3.81
CA PRO A 195 -15.48 -0.20 3.05
C PRO A 195 -14.79 1.05 2.46
N PHE A 196 -15.57 2.08 2.10
CA PHE A 196 -15.05 3.35 1.61
C PHE A 196 -14.37 4.15 2.72
N PHE A 197 -15.00 4.18 3.90
CA PHE A 197 -14.45 4.82 5.10
C PHE A 197 -13.17 4.15 5.58
N LEU A 198 -13.12 2.82 5.60
CA LEU A 198 -11.92 2.08 5.95
C LEU A 198 -10.78 2.36 4.96
N HIS A 199 -11.09 2.49 3.67
CA HIS A 199 -10.08 2.85 2.67
C HIS A 199 -9.53 4.27 2.89
N ILE A 200 -10.41 5.26 3.07
CA ILE A 200 -10.02 6.64 3.40
C ILE A 200 -9.17 6.68 4.68
N PHE A 201 -9.65 6.04 5.74
CA PHE A 201 -8.99 6.01 7.04
C PHE A 201 -7.59 5.39 6.96
N ARG A 202 -7.41 4.31 6.19
CA ARG A 202 -6.09 3.70 5.93
C ARG A 202 -5.15 4.66 5.21
N GLY A 203 -5.63 5.38 4.19
CA GLY A 203 -4.82 6.41 3.52
C GLY A 203 -4.44 7.56 4.46
N CYS A 204 -5.36 8.02 5.29
CA CYS A 204 -5.09 9.01 6.34
C CYS A 204 -4.04 8.53 7.36
N LEU A 205 -4.12 7.26 7.78
CA LEU A 205 -3.14 6.64 8.68
C LEU A 205 -1.79 6.42 8.00
N LEU A 206 -1.77 6.14 6.71
CA LEU A 206 -0.55 6.08 5.91
C LEU A 206 0.16 7.44 5.93
N PHE A 207 -0.58 8.53 5.68
CA PHE A 207 -0.03 9.89 5.78
C PHE A 207 0.55 10.16 7.18
N GLU A 208 -0.20 9.89 8.25
CA GLU A 208 0.29 10.04 9.63
C GLU A 208 1.54 9.20 9.89
N SER A 209 1.58 7.96 9.41
CA SER A 209 2.71 7.05 9.58
C SER A 209 3.95 7.53 8.83
N LEU A 210 3.80 8.09 7.62
CA LEU A 210 4.89 8.70 6.85
C LEU A 210 5.54 9.85 7.62
N LEU A 211 4.74 10.67 8.30
CA LEU A 211 5.25 11.78 9.12
C LEU A 211 5.95 11.30 10.39
N LYS A 212 5.42 10.27 11.06
CA LYS A 212 5.99 9.71 12.32
C LYS A 212 7.39 9.12 12.17
N VAL A 213 7.79 8.72 10.96
CA VAL A 213 9.18 8.33 10.70
C VAL A 213 10.16 9.49 10.93
N HIS A 214 9.68 10.73 10.80
CA HIS A 214 10.50 11.94 10.89
C HIS A 214 10.23 12.78 12.15
N ASP A 215 9.31 12.35 13.01
CA ASP A 215 8.95 13.04 14.24
C ASP A 215 8.42 12.05 15.30
N ASN A 216 8.88 12.18 16.55
CA ASN A 216 8.52 11.30 17.66
C ASN A 216 7.24 11.74 18.41
N GLY A 217 6.49 12.68 17.86
CA GLY A 217 5.24 13.18 18.44
C GLY A 217 4.19 12.09 18.62
N LYS A 218 3.38 12.23 19.67
CA LYS A 218 2.35 11.23 20.01
C LYS A 218 1.07 11.39 19.19
N THR A 219 0.79 12.59 18.70
CA THR A 219 -0.46 12.93 17.99
C THR A 219 -0.15 13.71 16.72
N LEU A 220 -1.06 13.61 15.74
CA LEU A 220 -0.88 14.17 14.40
C LEU A 220 -0.72 15.70 14.39
N ASN A 221 -1.44 16.43 15.27
CA ASN A 221 -1.38 17.89 15.29
C ASN A 221 0.02 18.44 15.67
N PRO A 222 0.65 18.02 16.80
CA PRO A 222 2.04 18.37 17.09
C PRO A 222 3.04 17.99 15.99
N ILE A 223 2.90 16.80 15.40
CA ILE A 223 3.79 16.32 14.33
C ILE A 223 3.72 17.24 13.10
N LEU A 224 2.52 17.66 12.71
CA LEU A 224 2.36 18.56 11.56
C LEU A 224 2.98 19.94 11.83
N HIS A 225 2.83 20.47 13.04
CA HIS A 225 3.41 21.76 13.39
C HIS A 225 4.95 21.71 13.43
N SER A 226 5.54 20.61 13.94
CA SER A 226 7.00 20.46 13.95
C SER A 226 7.58 20.25 12.55
N LEU A 227 6.84 19.59 11.65
CA LEU A 227 7.26 19.35 10.26
C LEU A 227 6.83 20.44 9.27
N ALA A 228 6.06 21.45 9.69
CA ALA A 228 5.46 22.45 8.81
C ALA A 228 6.47 23.11 7.85
N SER A 229 7.62 23.54 8.37
CA SER A 229 8.68 24.17 7.56
C SER A 229 9.30 23.23 6.53
N ARG A 230 9.47 21.95 6.88
CA ARG A 230 10.01 20.92 5.97
C ARG A 230 9.01 20.54 4.88
N LEU A 231 7.73 20.51 5.23
CA LEU A 231 6.63 20.33 4.29
C LEU A 231 6.44 21.60 3.43
N GLY A 232 6.89 22.77 3.88
CA GLY A 232 6.68 24.03 3.18
C GLY A 232 5.23 24.52 3.26
N ILE A 233 4.56 24.21 4.37
CA ILE A 233 3.21 24.69 4.69
C ILE A 233 3.27 25.70 5.83
N SER A 234 2.30 26.60 5.88
CA SER A 234 2.21 27.57 6.98
C SER A 234 1.75 26.89 8.27
N SER A 235 2.48 27.04 9.37
CA SER A 235 2.07 26.47 10.66
C SER A 235 0.74 27.04 11.18
N THR A 236 0.40 28.28 10.81
CA THR A 236 -0.85 28.94 11.20
C THR A 236 -2.05 28.47 10.39
N SER A 237 -1.83 27.81 9.25
CA SER A 237 -2.89 27.26 8.39
C SER A 237 -3.37 25.87 8.82
N ILE A 238 -2.61 25.20 9.69
CA ILE A 238 -2.83 23.80 10.03
C ILE A 238 -4.12 23.69 10.85
N SER A 239 -5.15 23.14 10.23
CA SER A 239 -6.48 22.97 10.80
C SER A 239 -6.80 21.49 10.90
N THR A 240 -6.60 20.92 12.10
CA THR A 240 -6.78 19.48 12.33
C THR A 240 -8.13 19.12 12.94
N ARG A 241 -8.88 20.11 13.44
CA ARG A 241 -10.16 19.89 14.11
C ARG A 241 -11.30 19.90 13.10
N GLU A 242 -12.09 18.83 13.12
CA GLU A 242 -13.40 18.73 12.51
C GLU A 242 -14.21 17.71 13.33
N ASN A 243 -15.51 17.94 13.51
CA ASN A 243 -16.38 17.08 14.29
C ASN A 243 -17.39 16.30 13.44
N GLN A 244 -17.63 16.72 12.20
CA GLN A 244 -18.52 16.04 11.26
C GLN A 244 -17.79 15.72 9.96
N PHE A 245 -17.83 14.46 9.54
CA PHE A 245 -17.20 14.04 8.30
C PHE A 245 -17.78 14.76 7.07
N ASP A 246 -19.09 15.07 7.09
CA ASP A 246 -19.78 15.78 6.01
C ASP A 246 -19.24 17.20 5.79
N ASN A 247 -18.75 17.87 6.85
CA ASN A 247 -18.09 19.16 6.70
C ASN A 247 -16.75 19.04 5.95
N VAL A 248 -16.05 17.90 6.10
CA VAL A 248 -14.85 17.62 5.30
C VAL A 248 -15.24 17.54 3.83
N LEU A 249 -16.31 16.80 3.51
CA LEU A 249 -16.77 16.61 2.12
C LEU A 249 -17.33 17.90 1.50
N ALA A 250 -17.97 18.76 2.28
CA ALA A 250 -18.44 20.05 1.79
C ALA A 250 -17.30 21.01 1.41
N GLY A 251 -16.11 20.83 2.02
CA GLY A 251 -14.95 21.69 1.81
C GLY A 251 -13.97 21.22 0.75
N ILE A 252 -14.17 20.05 0.12
CA ILE A 252 -13.26 19.53 -0.90
C ILE A 252 -13.62 20.00 -2.31
N SER A 253 -12.60 20.18 -3.14
CA SER A 253 -12.74 20.56 -4.56
C SER A 253 -11.63 19.92 -5.41
N THR A 254 -11.74 20.04 -6.72
CA THR A 254 -10.73 19.51 -7.65
C THR A 254 -9.43 20.28 -7.53
N ALA A 255 -8.30 19.56 -7.52
CA ALA A 255 -6.95 20.13 -7.52
C ALA A 255 -6.69 21.17 -6.41
N MET A 256 -7.25 20.94 -5.20
CA MET A 256 -6.97 21.78 -4.03
C MET A 256 -5.46 21.96 -3.81
N PRO A 257 -5.01 23.17 -3.41
CA PRO A 257 -3.64 23.40 -2.96
C PRO A 257 -3.20 22.35 -1.94
N ILE A 258 -1.91 22.02 -1.94
CA ILE A 258 -1.37 20.97 -1.08
C ILE A 258 -1.69 21.20 0.41
N GLU A 259 -1.60 22.44 0.87
CA GLU A 259 -1.91 22.81 2.25
C GLU A 259 -3.37 22.45 2.62
N ASP A 260 -4.31 22.75 1.73
CA ASP A 260 -5.72 22.43 1.91
C ASP A 260 -5.99 20.92 1.78
N ALA A 261 -5.28 20.22 0.90
CA ALA A 261 -5.35 18.76 0.78
C ALA A 261 -4.88 18.06 2.06
N ILE A 262 -3.78 18.53 2.67
CA ILE A 262 -3.29 18.06 3.97
C ILE A 262 -4.32 18.32 5.06
N ASN A 263 -4.88 19.53 5.12
CA ASN A 263 -5.93 19.88 6.08
C ASN A 263 -7.16 18.96 5.93
N SER A 264 -7.61 18.71 4.69
CA SER A 264 -8.69 17.78 4.39
C SER A 264 -8.37 16.34 4.86
N CYS A 265 -7.17 15.84 4.55
CA CYS A 265 -6.71 14.51 4.97
C CYS A 265 -6.71 14.35 6.50
N VAL A 266 -6.25 15.37 7.23
CA VAL A 266 -6.16 15.32 8.70
C VAL A 266 -7.53 15.42 9.35
N LYS A 267 -8.42 16.26 8.81
CA LYS A 267 -9.82 16.34 9.26
C LYS A 267 -10.57 15.04 8.98
N ALA A 268 -10.37 14.44 7.81
CA ALA A 268 -10.91 13.12 7.46
C ALA A 268 -10.41 12.05 8.43
N ARG A 269 -9.11 12.04 8.74
CA ARG A 269 -8.52 11.12 9.75
C ARG A 269 -9.24 11.21 11.09
N ASN A 270 -9.45 12.43 11.57
CA ASN A 270 -10.05 12.67 12.87
C ASN A 270 -11.55 12.41 12.91
N THR A 271 -12.26 12.44 11.77
CA THR A 271 -13.70 12.19 11.74
C THR A 271 -14.03 10.75 11.37
N ALA A 272 -13.34 10.15 10.39
CA ALA A 272 -13.60 8.79 9.89
C ALA A 272 -13.31 7.67 10.92
N GLY A 273 -12.53 7.95 11.97
CA GLY A 273 -12.16 6.95 12.99
C GLY A 273 -13.14 6.80 14.15
N HIS A 274 -14.20 7.60 14.22
CA HIS A 274 -15.08 7.65 15.40
C HIS A 274 -16.32 6.75 15.34
N ASN A 275 -16.64 6.20 14.18
CA ASN A 275 -17.76 5.29 13.99
C ASN A 275 -17.38 4.25 12.93
N ILE A 276 -18.06 3.10 12.90
CA ILE A 276 -17.97 2.11 11.82
C ILE A 276 -19.28 2.08 11.02
N VAL A 277 -20.38 2.48 11.66
CA VAL A 277 -21.70 2.64 11.03
C VAL A 277 -21.75 4.02 10.37
N TRP A 278 -21.26 4.06 9.13
CA TRP A 278 -21.32 5.26 8.31
C TRP A 278 -22.51 5.20 7.36
N THR A 279 -23.54 5.97 7.68
CA THR A 279 -24.74 6.14 6.87
C THR A 279 -24.77 7.46 6.14
N THR A 280 -23.64 8.19 6.06
CA THR A 280 -23.66 9.51 5.44
C THR A 280 -24.04 9.42 3.96
N PRO A 281 -25.09 10.12 3.53
CA PRO A 281 -25.42 10.24 2.12
C PRO A 281 -24.44 11.16 1.38
N SER A 282 -23.57 11.87 2.08
CA SER A 282 -22.68 12.87 1.49
C SER A 282 -21.45 12.26 0.80
N LEU A 283 -21.09 11.00 1.13
CA LEU A 283 -20.02 10.27 0.46
C LEU A 283 -20.53 9.60 -0.82
N GLN A 284 -20.48 10.37 -1.90
CA GLN A 284 -20.87 9.99 -3.25
C GLN A 284 -19.63 9.67 -4.09
N PRO A 285 -19.76 9.05 -5.29
CA PRO A 285 -18.61 8.69 -6.11
C PRO A 285 -17.62 9.84 -6.33
N GLU A 286 -18.12 11.05 -6.62
CA GLU A 286 -17.30 12.22 -6.88
C GLU A 286 -16.58 12.72 -5.63
N THR A 287 -17.27 12.79 -4.49
CA THR A 287 -16.66 13.27 -3.24
C THR A 287 -15.69 12.25 -2.65
N TYR A 288 -15.96 10.96 -2.86
CA TYR A 288 -15.02 9.88 -2.54
C TYR A 288 -13.73 9.98 -3.36
N ASP A 289 -13.86 10.12 -4.68
CA ASP A 289 -12.73 10.26 -5.59
C ASP A 289 -11.85 11.48 -5.24
N LEU A 290 -12.48 12.64 -5.03
CA LEU A 290 -11.80 13.86 -4.62
C LEU A 290 -11.08 13.71 -3.29
N LEU A 291 -11.71 13.07 -2.29
CA LEU A 291 -11.09 12.86 -1.00
C LEU A 291 -9.90 11.91 -1.08
N ILE A 292 -10.01 10.81 -1.84
CA ILE A 292 -8.88 9.89 -2.06
C ILE A 292 -7.72 10.60 -2.75
N LYS A 293 -7.99 11.45 -3.74
CA LYS A 293 -6.95 12.27 -4.39
C LYS A 293 -6.29 13.24 -3.41
N ASN A 294 -7.04 13.87 -2.51
CA ASN A 294 -6.48 14.75 -1.47
C ASN A 294 -5.60 13.98 -0.47
N VAL A 295 -6.04 12.80 -0.03
CA VAL A 295 -5.26 11.91 0.85
C VAL A 295 -3.98 11.43 0.14
N SER A 296 -4.10 11.04 -1.13
CA SER A 296 -2.96 10.62 -1.97
C SER A 296 -1.96 11.75 -2.17
N ALA A 297 -2.43 12.96 -2.50
CA ALA A 297 -1.59 14.15 -2.64
C ALA A 297 -0.86 14.48 -1.33
N SER A 298 -1.52 14.31 -0.18
CA SER A 298 -0.90 14.49 1.14
C SER A 298 0.23 13.47 1.38
N CYS A 299 -0.01 12.19 1.06
CA CYS A 299 1.02 11.14 1.15
C CYS A 299 2.20 11.42 0.22
N LEU A 300 1.93 11.74 -1.06
CA LEU A 300 2.94 12.03 -2.07
C LEU A 300 3.75 13.28 -1.72
N HIS A 301 3.11 14.29 -1.15
CA HIS A 301 3.81 15.48 -0.68
C HIS A 301 4.76 15.16 0.48
N ALA A 302 4.32 14.39 1.47
CA ALA A 302 5.18 13.94 2.56
C ALA A 302 6.37 13.11 2.03
N ILE A 303 6.13 12.20 1.07
CA ILE A 303 7.19 11.44 0.42
C ILE A 303 8.18 12.38 -0.29
N SER A 304 7.68 13.27 -1.13
CA SER A 304 8.49 14.23 -1.89
C SER A 304 9.34 15.15 -1.01
N LYS A 305 8.80 15.62 0.13
CA LYS A 305 9.51 16.57 1.02
C LYS A 305 10.42 15.91 2.04
N LEU A 306 10.12 14.68 2.46
CA LEU A 306 10.79 14.06 3.61
C LEU A 306 11.69 12.87 3.24
N TYR A 307 11.47 12.25 2.08
CA TYR A 307 12.19 11.04 1.67
C TYR A 307 13.05 11.23 0.40
N VAL A 308 12.53 12.00 -0.57
CA VAL A 308 13.11 12.29 -1.91
C VAL A 308 14.11 13.44 -1.84
#